data_AF-A0A7Y2TGE2-F1
#
_entry.id   AF-A0A7Y2TGE2-F1
#
_cell.length_a   1.000
_cell.length_b   1.000
_cell.length_c   1.000
_cell.angle_alpha   90.00
_cell.angle_beta   90.00
_cell.angle_gamma   90.00
#
_symmetry.space_group_name_H-M   'P 1'
#
loop_
_entity.id
_entity.type
_entity.pdbx_description
1 polymer ?
#
loop_
_entity_poly.entity_id
_entity_poly.type
_entity_poly.pdbx_seq_one_letter_code
_entity_poly.pdbx_strand_id
1 'polypeptide(L)'
;MKLKQVINIRFLVFLMFSVFVHSSISAQLYSLTGTEFFVYFDSDSYTLSSKQEQKLKEKLFAIGPSQIKEIYIEGHTDSFASDEYNLQLAANRANSATQYLLEIGVPQRFIKTESFGESQLISELHKDNRRARLYIVYETDNRSSLDPPKFIVITTINKKTKKPMAATLGFDFIDKEMRFSSTDASGKSPAFPLLSDKLEVVASADRFLSAYFNLPEGIIDQPVDTLFYTIELSPVTITGKFTFNSIFFFTDSDEIKPESTPELHKLLAVLQRNQSAHIEIQGHMNFPIDRHNNSIQRKWNMELSYKRAKAINDYLVKSGVKQHRLTYKGMSNFRMKFPLPGNKQEEDQNKRVEVYTLKEI
;
A
#
# COMPACT_ATOMS: atom_id res chain seq x y z
N MET A 1 -7.46 -37.38 42.68
CA MET A 1 -6.14 -37.91 42.27
C MET A 1 -6.05 -37.85 40.74
N LYS A 2 -5.19 -36.95 40.22
CA LYS A 2 -4.71 -36.80 38.83
C LYS A 2 -5.76 -36.54 37.72
N LEU A 3 -5.58 -35.67 36.73
CA LEU A 3 -4.74 -34.49 36.51
C LEU A 3 -5.32 -33.82 35.23
N LYS A 4 -5.27 -32.49 35.20
CA LYS A 4 -5.60 -31.53 34.13
C LYS A 4 -5.43 -32.00 32.67
N GLN A 5 -6.35 -31.57 31.81
CA GLN A 5 -6.00 -30.83 30.59
C GLN A 5 -7.15 -29.92 30.14
N VAL A 6 -7.02 -28.65 30.47
CA VAL A 6 -7.78 -27.54 29.89
C VAL A 6 -7.14 -27.24 28.53
N ILE A 7 -7.86 -27.44 27.43
CA ILE A 7 -7.45 -26.93 26.13
C ILE A 7 -7.82 -25.45 26.10
N ASN A 8 -6.82 -24.63 26.44
CA ASN A 8 -6.84 -23.18 26.33
C ASN A 8 -6.69 -22.82 24.84
N ILE A 9 -7.75 -22.37 24.18
CA ILE A 9 -7.65 -21.73 22.87
C ILE A 9 -7.18 -20.29 23.11
N ARG A 10 -5.86 -20.14 23.31
CA ARG A 10 -5.17 -18.86 23.32
C ARG A 10 -4.79 -18.49 21.90
N PHE A 11 -5.19 -17.27 21.49
CA PHE A 11 -4.46 -16.35 20.61
C PHE A 11 -3.49 -17.00 19.61
N LEU A 12 -3.93 -17.16 18.37
CA LEU A 12 -3.04 -17.37 17.23
C LEU A 12 -2.82 -16.05 16.49
N VAL A 13 -2.00 -15.17 17.06
CA VAL A 13 -1.20 -14.20 16.30
C VAL A 13 0.16 -14.15 17.00
N PHE A 14 1.02 -15.14 16.70
CA PHE A 14 2.41 -15.11 17.17
C PHE A 14 3.26 -14.35 16.17
N LEU A 15 3.58 -13.13 16.60
CA LEU A 15 4.74 -12.33 16.26
C LEU A 15 6.03 -13.19 16.22
N MET A 16 6.76 -13.19 15.10
CA MET A 16 8.18 -13.58 15.07
C MET A 16 9.02 -12.31 15.02
N PHE A 17 9.60 -11.94 16.17
CA PHE A 17 10.70 -10.97 16.26
C PHE A 17 11.97 -11.72 16.70
N SER A 18 13.04 -11.63 15.91
CA SER A 18 14.41 -11.82 16.39
C SER A 18 15.30 -10.71 15.83
N VAL A 19 15.78 -9.87 16.75
CA VAL A 19 16.59 -8.65 16.61
C VAL A 19 18.05 -8.99 16.25
N PHE A 20 18.73 -8.26 15.36
CA PHE A 20 19.78 -7.22 15.57
C PHE A 20 20.42 -6.95 14.17
N VAL A 21 20.83 -5.76 13.72
CA VAL A 21 21.76 -4.77 14.29
C VAL A 21 21.48 -3.34 13.75
N HIS A 22 21.76 -2.37 14.63
CA HIS A 22 21.75 -0.91 14.56
C HIS A 22 22.26 -0.21 13.29
N SER A 23 21.48 0.78 12.82
CA SER A 23 21.94 2.16 12.54
C SER A 23 20.76 3.13 12.56
N SER A 24 21.00 4.30 13.13
CA SER A 24 20.03 5.25 13.68
C SER A 24 19.37 6.20 12.66
N ILE A 25 18.20 6.74 13.07
CA ILE A 25 17.46 7.95 12.61
C ILE A 25 16.30 7.73 11.61
N SER A 26 15.14 7.44 12.23
CA SER A 26 13.77 7.98 12.07
C SER A 26 13.22 8.33 10.69
N ALA A 27 12.57 7.36 10.05
CA ALA A 27 11.40 7.64 9.23
C ALA A 27 10.24 8.05 10.15
N GLN A 28 9.72 9.27 10.04
CA GLN A 28 8.41 9.60 10.63
C GLN A 28 7.31 9.10 9.70
N LEU A 29 7.04 7.79 9.81
CA LEU A 29 5.80 7.17 9.39
C LEU A 29 4.66 7.71 10.27
N TYR A 30 3.56 8.16 9.67
CA TYR A 30 2.29 8.27 10.38
C TYR A 30 1.97 6.92 11.02
N SER A 31 2.10 6.81 12.34
CA SER A 31 1.72 5.60 13.05
C SER A 31 0.26 5.74 13.49
N LEU A 32 -0.63 5.02 12.79
CA LEU A 32 -1.95 4.76 13.31
C LEU A 32 -1.79 3.85 14.52
N THR A 33 -2.22 4.34 15.66
CA THR A 33 -2.28 3.56 16.88
C THR A 33 -3.73 3.35 17.29
N GLY A 34 -3.96 2.35 18.13
CA GLY A 34 -5.25 2.02 18.71
C GLY A 34 -5.16 2.00 20.23
N THR A 35 -6.21 2.49 20.90
CA THR A 35 -6.36 2.28 22.35
C THR A 35 -7.75 1.77 22.65
N GLU A 36 -7.82 0.81 23.56
CA GLU A 36 -9.07 0.41 24.16
C GLU A 36 -9.43 1.31 25.33
N PHE A 37 -10.73 1.54 25.50
CA PHE A 37 -11.30 2.25 26.62
C PHE A 37 -12.68 1.67 26.94
N PHE A 38 -13.03 1.60 28.22
CA PHE A 38 -14.29 0.99 28.66
C PHE A 38 -15.11 2.00 29.44
N VAL A 39 -16.39 2.10 29.08
CA VAL A 39 -17.42 2.76 29.90
C VAL A 39 -18.33 1.69 30.50
N TYR A 40 -18.70 1.87 31.76
CA TYR A 40 -19.47 0.89 32.53
C TYR A 40 -20.86 1.40 32.90
N PHE A 41 -21.78 0.45 33.04
CA PHE A 41 -23.19 0.71 33.32
C PHE A 41 -23.65 -0.02 34.58
N ASP A 42 -24.66 0.55 35.23
CA ASP A 42 -25.37 -0.11 36.32
C ASP A 42 -26.22 -1.27 35.78
N SER A 43 -26.74 -2.07 36.72
CA SER A 43 -27.64 -3.19 36.39
C SER A 43 -28.86 -2.69 35.63
N ASP A 44 -29.27 -3.39 34.57
CA ASP A 44 -30.44 -3.05 33.74
C ASP A 44 -30.42 -1.57 33.26
N SER A 45 -29.23 -1.04 33.00
CA SER A 45 -29.07 0.35 32.57
C SER A 45 -28.17 0.47 31.34
N TYR A 46 -28.48 1.46 30.52
CA TYR A 46 -27.66 1.97 29.42
C TYR A 46 -27.38 3.47 29.59
N THR A 47 -27.76 4.08 30.72
CA THR A 47 -27.45 5.48 31.00
C THR A 47 -25.99 5.62 31.41
N LEU A 48 -25.24 6.47 30.71
CA LEU A 48 -23.90 6.84 31.14
C LEU A 48 -23.99 7.77 32.36
N SER A 49 -23.28 7.42 33.42
CA SER A 49 -23.14 8.35 34.55
C SER A 49 -22.18 9.48 34.18
N SER A 50 -22.35 10.66 34.79
CA SER A 50 -21.46 11.82 34.56
C SER A 50 -19.98 11.50 34.82
N LYS A 51 -19.70 10.55 35.71
CA LYS A 51 -18.33 10.05 35.96
C LYS A 51 -17.75 9.30 34.75
N GLN A 52 -18.56 8.49 34.05
CA GLN A 52 -18.12 7.76 32.86
C GLN A 52 -17.97 8.71 31.66
N GLU A 53 -18.91 9.63 31.50
CA GLU A 53 -18.85 10.71 30.52
C GLU A 53 -17.55 11.51 30.66
N GLN A 54 -17.23 11.98 31.87
CA GLN A 54 -16.01 12.72 32.15
C GLN A 54 -14.75 11.93 31.76
N LYS A 55 -14.67 10.64 32.12
CA LYS A 55 -13.51 9.81 31.77
C LYS A 55 -13.38 9.59 30.26
N LEU A 56 -14.50 9.39 29.56
CA LEU A 56 -14.50 9.23 28.10
C LEU A 56 -14.03 10.52 27.44
N LYS A 57 -14.54 11.68 27.89
CA LYS A 57 -14.10 12.99 27.44
C LYS A 57 -12.60 13.19 27.66
N GLU A 58 -12.10 12.97 28.87
CA GLU A 58 -10.68 13.09 29.21
C GLU A 58 -9.80 12.18 28.33
N LYS A 59 -10.24 10.95 28.04
CA LYS A 59 -9.53 10.03 27.15
C LYS A 59 -9.40 10.58 25.73
N LEU A 60 -10.45 11.18 25.17
CA LEU A 60 -10.40 11.78 23.82
C LEU A 60 -9.57 13.06 23.79
N PHE A 61 -9.64 13.89 24.84
CA PHE A 61 -8.79 15.08 24.95
C PHE A 61 -7.30 14.71 25.08
N ALA A 62 -6.98 13.65 25.81
CA ALA A 62 -5.60 13.15 25.91
C ALA A 62 -5.06 12.63 24.57
N ILE A 63 -5.94 12.10 23.71
CA ILE A 63 -5.62 11.69 22.34
C ILE A 63 -5.50 12.91 21.42
N GLY A 64 -6.31 13.95 21.60
CA GLY A 64 -6.39 15.08 20.67
C GLY A 64 -7.49 14.83 19.63
N PRO A 65 -8.62 15.57 19.68
CA PRO A 65 -9.77 15.30 18.81
C PRO A 65 -9.48 15.32 17.31
N SER A 66 -8.50 16.12 16.86
CA SER A 66 -8.06 16.18 15.46
C SER A 66 -7.28 14.94 15.00
N GLN A 67 -6.72 14.17 15.94
CA GLN A 67 -5.91 12.99 15.67
C GLN A 67 -6.77 11.73 15.50
N ILE A 68 -8.02 11.75 15.97
CA ILE A 68 -8.95 10.62 15.88
C ILE A 68 -9.31 10.37 14.41
N LYS A 69 -9.16 9.11 13.99
CA LYS A 69 -9.54 8.63 12.66
C LYS A 69 -10.81 7.80 12.73
N GLU A 70 -10.95 7.00 13.78
CA GLU A 70 -12.07 6.08 13.93
C GLU A 70 -12.29 5.68 15.40
N ILE A 71 -13.53 5.40 15.76
CA ILE A 71 -13.96 4.91 17.06
C ILE A 71 -14.95 3.76 16.81
N TYR A 72 -14.55 2.55 17.16
CA TYR A 72 -15.43 1.39 17.16
C TYR A 72 -16.00 1.19 18.56
N ILE A 73 -17.30 1.02 18.67
CA ILE A 73 -18.02 0.91 19.95
C ILE A 73 -18.80 -0.40 19.99
N GLU A 74 -18.48 -1.24 20.95
CA GLU A 74 -19.05 -2.56 21.13
C GLU A 74 -19.85 -2.61 22.44
N GLY A 75 -21.14 -2.93 22.35
CA GLY A 75 -21.99 -3.09 23.52
C GLY A 75 -21.94 -4.50 24.11
N HIS A 76 -21.92 -4.61 25.44
CA HIS A 76 -21.92 -5.89 26.15
C HIS A 76 -22.85 -5.89 27.37
N THR A 77 -23.29 -7.10 27.75
CA THR A 77 -24.07 -7.37 28.97
C THR A 77 -23.44 -8.48 29.81
N ASP A 78 -23.93 -8.62 31.04
CA ASP A 78 -23.76 -9.84 31.80
C ASP A 78 -24.76 -10.92 31.33
N SER A 79 -24.63 -12.13 31.88
CA SER A 79 -25.38 -13.32 31.45
C SER A 79 -26.70 -13.56 32.21
N PHE A 80 -27.32 -12.51 32.75
CA PHE A 80 -28.44 -12.68 33.67
C PHE A 80 -29.81 -12.85 32.99
N ALA A 81 -29.96 -12.34 31.76
CA ALA A 81 -31.23 -12.28 31.03
C ALA A 81 -31.18 -13.12 29.73
N SER A 82 -32.25 -13.10 28.94
CA SER A 82 -32.26 -13.81 27.65
C SER A 82 -31.32 -13.17 26.65
N ASP A 83 -30.75 -13.97 25.75
CA ASP A 83 -29.85 -13.52 24.68
C ASP A 83 -30.41 -12.33 23.88
N GLU A 84 -31.69 -12.38 23.51
CA GLU A 84 -32.37 -11.33 22.74
C GLU A 84 -32.42 -10.01 23.53
N TYR A 85 -32.83 -10.08 24.79
CA TYR A 85 -32.88 -8.92 25.66
C TYR A 85 -31.46 -8.34 25.88
N ASN A 86 -30.49 -9.22 26.09
CA ASN A 86 -29.09 -8.83 26.30
C ASN A 86 -28.48 -8.19 25.04
N LEU A 87 -28.83 -8.68 23.85
CA LEU A 87 -28.42 -8.07 22.59
C LEU A 87 -29.00 -6.65 22.42
N GLN A 88 -30.27 -6.45 22.78
CA GLN A 88 -30.90 -5.13 22.74
C GLN A 88 -30.29 -4.17 23.78
N LEU A 89 -30.05 -4.63 25.00
CA LEU A 89 -29.46 -3.83 26.07
C LEU A 89 -28.01 -3.44 25.73
N ALA A 90 -27.22 -4.35 25.16
CA ALA A 90 -25.90 -4.05 24.63
C ALA A 90 -25.94 -3.00 23.52
N ALA A 91 -26.88 -3.11 22.57
CA ALA A 91 -27.04 -2.13 21.50
C ALA A 91 -27.36 -0.73 22.07
N ASN A 92 -28.24 -0.66 23.07
CA ASN A 92 -28.57 0.59 23.75
C ASN A 92 -27.35 1.20 24.45
N ARG A 93 -26.51 0.39 25.11
CA ARG A 93 -25.27 0.86 25.76
C ARG A 93 -24.27 1.45 24.77
N ALA A 94 -24.10 0.78 23.63
CA ALA A 94 -23.22 1.27 22.57
C ALA A 94 -23.77 2.58 21.98
N ASN A 95 -25.09 2.66 21.77
CA ASN A 95 -25.76 3.88 21.31
C ASN A 95 -25.64 5.04 22.31
N SER A 96 -25.73 4.80 23.62
CA SER A 96 -25.55 5.85 24.62
C SER A 96 -24.14 6.43 24.60
N ALA A 97 -23.11 5.61 24.40
CA ALA A 97 -21.74 6.11 24.17
C ALA A 97 -21.65 6.91 22.85
N THR A 98 -22.27 6.43 21.77
CA THR A 98 -22.34 7.17 20.50
C THR A 98 -23.00 8.54 20.66
N GLN A 99 -24.16 8.64 21.33
CA GLN A 99 -24.85 9.91 21.52
C GLN A 99 -24.01 10.91 22.32
N TYR A 100 -23.33 10.45 23.36
CA TYR A 100 -22.42 11.31 24.13
C TYR A 100 -21.25 11.82 23.26
N LEU A 101 -20.65 10.97 22.43
CA LEU A 101 -19.57 11.36 21.52
C LEU A 101 -20.04 12.42 20.50
N LEU A 102 -21.26 12.27 19.96
CA LEU A 102 -21.86 13.25 19.06
C LEU A 102 -22.09 14.60 19.77
N GLU A 103 -22.58 14.57 21.02
CA GLU A 103 -22.83 15.75 21.84
C GLU A 103 -21.55 16.57 22.08
N ILE A 104 -20.43 15.90 22.34
CA ILE A 104 -19.13 16.57 22.53
C ILE A 104 -18.41 16.88 21.21
N GLY A 105 -19.06 16.66 20.06
CA GLY A 105 -18.62 17.12 18.76
C GLY A 105 -17.81 16.12 17.91
N VAL A 106 -17.78 14.83 18.27
CA VAL A 106 -17.18 13.80 17.41
C VAL A 106 -18.09 13.58 16.19
N PRO A 107 -17.58 13.74 14.95
CA PRO A 107 -18.39 13.50 13.75
C PRO A 107 -18.86 12.04 13.64
N GLN A 108 -20.13 11.83 13.29
CA GLN A 108 -20.73 10.50 13.06
C GLN A 108 -19.88 9.59 12.14
N ARG A 109 -19.22 10.17 11.12
CA ARG A 109 -18.38 9.43 10.16
C ARG A 109 -17.20 8.70 10.79
N PHE A 110 -16.78 9.07 12.00
CA PHE A 110 -15.71 8.40 12.73
C PHE A 110 -16.22 7.28 13.64
N ILE A 111 -17.53 7.12 13.80
CA ILE A 111 -18.11 6.21 14.80
C ILE A 111 -18.73 5.01 14.10
N LYS A 112 -18.31 3.81 14.52
CA LYS A 112 -18.92 2.53 14.14
C LYS A 112 -19.40 1.82 15.40
N THR A 113 -20.52 1.11 15.31
CA THR A 113 -21.20 0.55 16.50
C THR A 113 -21.66 -0.88 16.23
N GLU A 114 -21.41 -1.78 17.17
CA GLU A 114 -21.85 -3.17 17.16
C GLU A 114 -22.39 -3.59 18.54
N SER A 115 -23.20 -4.66 18.56
CA SER A 115 -23.77 -5.24 19.78
C SER A 115 -23.42 -6.72 19.85
N PHE A 116 -22.88 -7.14 21.00
CA PHE A 116 -22.51 -8.54 21.26
C PHE A 116 -23.33 -9.20 22.36
N GLY A 117 -24.22 -8.47 23.03
CA GLY A 117 -24.98 -8.99 24.17
C GLY A 117 -24.06 -9.64 25.22
N GLU A 118 -24.41 -10.85 25.65
CA GLU A 118 -23.63 -11.63 26.61
C GLU A 118 -22.57 -12.55 25.97
N SER A 119 -22.44 -12.57 24.65
CA SER A 119 -21.57 -13.55 23.94
C SER A 119 -20.07 -13.39 24.21
N GLN A 120 -19.64 -12.27 24.80
CA GLN A 120 -18.24 -11.93 25.08
C GLN A 120 -18.02 -11.49 26.54
N LEU A 121 -18.30 -12.41 27.48
CA LEU A 121 -17.99 -12.21 28.90
C LEU A 121 -16.47 -12.18 29.13
N ILE A 122 -16.02 -11.25 29.96
CA ILE A 122 -14.58 -11.06 30.31
C ILE A 122 -14.27 -11.39 31.76
N SER A 123 -15.30 -11.59 32.58
CA SER A 123 -15.19 -11.79 34.03
C SER A 123 -16.40 -12.58 34.52
N GLU A 124 -16.24 -13.34 35.60
CA GLU A 124 -17.37 -13.92 36.34
C GLU A 124 -18.17 -12.86 37.10
N LEU A 125 -17.55 -11.70 37.38
CA LEU A 125 -18.22 -10.58 38.04
C LEU A 125 -19.08 -9.83 37.02
N HIS A 126 -20.41 -9.92 37.18
CA HIS A 126 -21.40 -9.28 36.30
C HIS A 126 -21.10 -7.80 35.99
N LYS A 127 -20.69 -7.03 37.01
CA LYS A 127 -20.39 -5.59 36.86
C LYS A 127 -19.32 -5.28 35.82
N ASP A 128 -18.36 -6.18 35.60
CA ASP A 128 -17.28 -5.97 34.63
C ASP A 128 -17.76 -6.24 33.19
N ASN A 129 -18.88 -6.96 33.04
CA ASN A 129 -19.50 -7.27 31.75
C ASN A 129 -20.51 -6.21 31.28
N ARG A 130 -21.06 -5.41 32.21
CA ARG A 130 -21.97 -4.31 31.91
C ARG A 130 -21.21 -3.10 31.37
N ARG A 131 -20.80 -3.16 30.11
CA ARG A 131 -19.88 -2.18 29.50
C ARG A 131 -20.19 -1.87 28.05
N ALA A 132 -19.61 -0.77 27.58
CA ALA A 132 -19.29 -0.59 26.16
C ALA A 132 -17.77 -0.47 26.02
N ARG A 133 -17.20 -1.21 25.07
CA ARG A 133 -15.78 -1.16 24.72
C ARG A 133 -15.62 -0.22 23.54
N LEU A 134 -14.72 0.74 23.67
CA LEU A 134 -14.35 1.68 22.63
C LEU A 134 -12.94 1.33 22.16
N TYR A 135 -12.78 1.05 20.87
CA TYR A 135 -11.47 0.96 20.22
C TYR A 135 -11.26 2.23 19.39
N ILE A 136 -10.39 3.11 19.88
CA ILE A 136 -10.15 4.42 19.29
C ILE A 136 -8.86 4.36 18.48
N VAL A 137 -8.97 4.61 17.18
CA VAL A 137 -7.86 4.70 16.23
C VAL A 137 -7.49 6.17 16.03
N TYR A 138 -6.23 6.50 16.25
CA TYR A 138 -5.74 7.88 16.18
C TYR A 138 -4.29 7.95 15.70
N GLU A 139 -3.92 9.11 15.17
CA GLU A 139 -2.54 9.46 14.83
C GLU A 139 -1.82 9.95 16.10
N THR A 140 -0.56 9.58 16.31
CA THR A 140 0.16 9.89 17.57
C THR A 140 1.18 11.02 17.48
N ASP A 141 1.23 11.73 16.36
CA ASP A 141 2.24 12.77 16.17
C ASP A 141 1.93 14.03 16.98
N ASN A 142 2.53 14.11 18.16
CA ASN A 142 2.70 15.34 18.94
C ASN A 142 4.22 15.63 19.08
N ARG A 143 4.82 16.19 18.01
CA ARG A 143 6.09 16.96 17.88
C ARG A 143 6.29 17.26 16.37
N SER A 144 6.66 18.44 15.86
CA SER A 144 6.90 19.79 16.38
C SER A 144 7.43 20.63 15.18
N SER A 145 6.86 21.82 14.91
CA SER A 145 7.45 22.96 14.15
C SER A 145 8.02 22.81 12.72
N LEU A 146 8.23 21.61 12.20
CA LEU A 146 8.57 21.38 10.80
C LEU A 146 7.29 20.84 10.18
N ASP A 147 6.75 21.51 9.17
CA ASP A 147 5.66 20.98 8.34
C ASP A 147 6.31 20.02 7.33
N PRO A 148 6.47 18.72 7.65
CA PRO A 148 7.27 17.85 6.79
C PRO A 148 6.52 17.66 5.47
N PRO A 149 7.23 17.36 4.36
CA PRO A 149 6.57 17.22 3.08
C PRO A 149 5.62 16.03 3.04
N LYS A 150 4.34 16.33 2.84
CA LYS A 150 3.25 15.34 2.71
C LYS A 150 3.11 14.84 1.29
N PHE A 151 3.54 15.65 0.32
CA PHE A 151 3.39 15.37 -1.09
C PHE A 151 4.69 15.54 -1.86
N ILE A 152 4.76 14.87 -3.00
CA ILE A 152 5.76 15.07 -4.02
C ILE A 152 5.08 15.30 -5.37
N VAL A 153 5.56 16.31 -6.10
CA VAL A 153 5.16 16.61 -7.47
C VAL A 153 6.38 16.42 -8.36
N ILE A 154 6.22 15.61 -9.40
CA ILE A 154 7.26 15.33 -10.37
C ILE A 154 6.97 16.11 -11.64
N THR A 155 7.98 16.81 -12.14
CA THR A 155 8.02 17.34 -13.50
C THR A 155 8.93 16.48 -14.36
N THR A 156 8.52 16.12 -15.56
CA THR A 156 9.34 15.37 -16.52
C THR A 156 9.63 16.19 -17.77
N ILE A 157 10.90 16.21 -18.16
CA ILE A 157 11.35 16.93 -19.35
C ILE A 157 12.24 16.05 -20.23
N ASN A 158 12.27 16.36 -21.51
CA ASN A 158 13.26 15.84 -22.44
C ASN A 158 14.65 16.39 -22.06
N LYS A 159 15.63 15.52 -21.75
CA LYS A 159 16.99 15.95 -21.38
C LYS A 159 17.67 16.82 -22.43
N LYS A 160 17.44 16.53 -23.72
CA LYS A 160 18.08 17.21 -24.85
C LYS A 160 17.41 18.53 -25.20
N THR A 161 16.08 18.55 -25.27
CA THR A 161 15.33 19.75 -25.70
C THR A 161 14.87 20.63 -24.54
N LYS A 162 14.95 20.11 -23.30
CA LYS A 162 14.41 20.71 -22.07
C LYS A 162 12.90 20.98 -22.09
N LYS A 163 12.18 20.48 -23.09
CA LYS A 163 10.72 20.63 -23.20
C LYS A 163 10.01 19.64 -22.26
N PRO A 164 8.88 20.03 -21.65
CA PRO A 164 8.06 19.12 -20.86
C PRO A 164 7.51 17.96 -21.69
N MET A 165 7.23 16.85 -21.02
CA MET A 165 6.67 15.65 -21.64
C MET A 165 5.88 14.79 -20.67
N ALA A 166 4.90 14.06 -21.19
CA ALA A 166 4.19 13.04 -20.43
C ALA A 166 5.08 11.79 -20.22
N ALA A 167 4.96 11.20 -19.05
CA ALA A 167 5.68 10.00 -18.63
C ALA A 167 4.86 9.20 -17.61
N THR A 168 5.08 7.90 -17.56
CA THR A 168 4.58 7.03 -16.49
C THR A 168 5.56 7.08 -15.32
N LEU A 169 5.03 7.22 -14.11
CA LEU A 169 5.79 7.28 -12.87
C LEU A 169 5.49 6.04 -12.01
N GLY A 170 6.54 5.34 -11.60
CA GLY A 170 6.50 4.34 -10.53
C GLY A 170 7.12 4.92 -9.27
N PHE A 171 6.42 4.87 -8.14
CA PHE A 171 6.89 5.26 -6.82
C PHE A 171 7.19 3.98 -6.03
N ASP A 172 8.48 3.61 -5.96
CA ASP A 172 8.97 2.44 -5.24
C ASP A 172 9.39 2.85 -3.82
N PHE A 173 8.52 2.55 -2.85
CA PHE A 173 8.83 2.80 -1.44
C PHE A 173 9.37 1.52 -0.82
N ILE A 174 10.43 1.63 -0.02
CA ILE A 174 10.95 0.47 0.71
C ILE A 174 9.83 -0.13 1.58
N ASP A 175 9.71 -1.46 1.52
CA ASP A 175 8.73 -2.29 2.26
C ASP A 175 7.25 -1.98 2.02
N LYS A 176 6.91 -1.24 0.96
CA LYS A 176 5.52 -0.98 0.56
C LYS A 176 5.29 -1.39 -0.89
N GLU A 177 4.03 -1.59 -1.24
CA GLU A 177 3.68 -1.77 -2.65
C GLU A 177 4.04 -0.53 -3.47
N MET A 178 4.74 -0.75 -4.59
CA MET A 178 4.93 0.27 -5.61
C MET A 178 3.58 0.87 -6.04
N ARG A 179 3.54 2.20 -6.10
CA ARG A 179 2.37 2.98 -6.54
C ARG A 179 2.66 3.67 -7.86
N PHE A 180 1.61 4.04 -8.59
CA PHE A 180 1.73 4.57 -9.95
C PHE A 180 1.02 5.90 -10.11
N SER A 181 1.63 6.76 -10.92
CA SER A 181 1.05 8.02 -11.41
C SER A 181 1.55 8.30 -12.83
N SER A 182 1.25 9.48 -13.36
CA SER A 182 1.77 9.95 -14.63
C SER A 182 1.92 11.45 -14.63
N THR A 183 2.79 11.96 -15.50
CA THR A 183 2.81 13.37 -15.88
C THR A 183 1.97 13.60 -17.14
N ASP A 184 1.37 14.78 -17.23
CA ASP A 184 0.59 15.18 -18.40
C ASP A 184 1.47 15.80 -19.52
N ALA A 185 0.85 16.36 -20.57
CA ALA A 185 1.58 17.00 -21.66
C ALA A 185 2.38 18.26 -21.22
N SER A 186 2.01 18.88 -20.09
CA SER A 186 2.79 19.95 -19.45
C SER A 186 3.97 19.41 -18.64
N GLY A 187 4.12 18.09 -18.59
CA GLY A 187 5.15 17.36 -17.87
C GLY A 187 4.95 17.31 -16.37
N LYS A 188 3.80 17.73 -15.82
CA LYS A 188 3.56 17.75 -14.37
C LYS A 188 2.69 16.58 -13.93
N SER A 189 3.01 16.01 -12.78
CA SER A 189 2.14 15.03 -12.10
C SER A 189 1.13 15.73 -11.18
N PRO A 190 0.02 15.07 -10.82
CA PRO A 190 -0.71 15.39 -9.59
C PRO A 190 0.23 15.31 -8.37
N ALA A 191 -0.14 16.00 -7.29
CA ALA A 191 0.51 15.82 -5.99
C ALA A 191 0.33 14.37 -5.53
N PHE A 192 1.45 13.69 -5.29
CA PHE A 192 1.48 12.29 -4.89
C PHE A 192 1.84 12.18 -3.40
N PRO A 193 1.09 11.41 -2.57
CA PRO A 193 1.41 11.27 -1.16
C PRO A 193 2.80 10.68 -0.92
N LEU A 194 3.61 11.34 -0.09
CA LEU A 194 4.91 10.83 0.32
C LEU A 194 4.73 9.82 1.46
N LEU A 195 4.86 8.53 1.16
CA LEU A 195 4.57 7.46 2.11
C LEU A 195 5.79 7.04 2.95
N SER A 196 7.00 7.45 2.56
CA SER A 196 8.28 7.24 3.25
C SER A 196 9.35 8.15 2.62
N ASP A 197 10.38 8.47 3.40
CA ASP A 197 11.64 9.11 3.00
C ASP A 197 12.52 8.22 2.10
N LYS A 198 12.32 6.90 2.14
CA LYS A 198 13.00 5.92 1.30
C LYS A 198 12.17 5.62 0.06
N LEU A 199 12.27 6.52 -0.91
CA LEU A 199 11.53 6.49 -2.16
C LEU A 199 12.48 6.53 -3.37
N GLU A 200 12.35 5.56 -4.27
CA GLU A 200 12.82 5.68 -5.65
C GLU A 200 11.63 6.01 -6.57
N VAL A 201 11.77 7.08 -7.36
CA VAL A 201 10.85 7.43 -8.43
C VAL A 201 11.45 6.99 -9.76
N VAL A 202 10.70 6.18 -10.50
CA VAL A 202 11.07 5.73 -11.84
C VAL A 202 10.17 6.40 -12.86
N ALA A 203 10.76 7.23 -13.73
CA ALA A 203 10.05 7.86 -14.84
C ALA A 203 10.35 7.13 -16.14
N SER A 204 9.31 6.81 -16.91
CA SER A 204 9.44 6.12 -18.20
C SER A 204 8.54 6.73 -19.27
N ALA A 205 9.04 6.84 -20.49
CA ALA A 205 8.29 7.36 -21.64
C ALA A 205 8.72 6.65 -22.94
N ASP A 206 7.84 6.60 -23.95
CA ASP A 206 8.17 5.97 -25.23
C ASP A 206 9.34 6.70 -25.93
N ARG A 207 10.31 5.93 -26.45
CA ARG A 207 11.56 6.45 -27.04
C ARG A 207 12.47 7.23 -26.08
N PHE A 208 12.38 6.97 -24.77
CA PHE A 208 13.32 7.46 -23.77
C PHE A 208 13.86 6.32 -22.90
N LEU A 209 15.08 6.49 -22.37
CA LEU A 209 15.56 5.69 -21.25
C LEU A 209 14.72 6.00 -20.01
N SER A 210 14.46 4.97 -19.19
CA SER A 210 13.93 5.19 -17.84
C SER A 210 14.94 5.99 -17.02
N ALA A 211 14.43 6.96 -16.27
CA ALA A 211 15.21 7.71 -15.31
C ALA A 211 14.84 7.26 -13.89
N TYR A 212 15.84 7.09 -13.05
CA TYR A 212 15.74 6.60 -11.67
C TYR A 212 16.17 7.72 -10.74
N PHE A 213 15.26 8.17 -9.88
CA PHE A 213 15.47 9.27 -8.95
C PHE A 213 15.27 8.76 -7.53
N ASN A 214 16.34 8.71 -6.75
CA ASN A 214 16.26 8.44 -5.33
C ASN A 214 16.03 9.75 -4.59
N LEU A 215 15.03 9.76 -3.71
CA LEU A 215 14.75 10.92 -2.88
C LEU A 215 15.95 11.19 -1.95
N PRO A 216 16.46 12.44 -1.85
CA PRO A 216 17.60 12.74 -0.99
C PRO A 216 17.31 12.44 0.49
N GLU A 217 18.31 11.91 1.20
CA GLU A 217 18.22 11.69 2.65
C GLU A 217 18.02 13.02 3.40
N GLY A 218 17.23 12.99 4.48
CA GLY A 218 16.94 14.16 5.31
C GLY A 218 15.94 15.15 4.71
N ILE A 219 15.33 14.85 3.55
CA ILE A 219 14.35 15.75 2.93
C ILE A 219 13.07 15.92 3.76
N ILE A 220 12.76 14.93 4.60
CA ILE A 220 11.55 14.91 5.42
C ILE A 220 11.57 15.97 6.54
N ASP A 221 12.74 16.48 6.90
CA ASP A 221 12.89 17.51 7.91
C ASP A 221 12.65 18.92 7.35
N GLN A 222 12.38 19.07 6.06
CA GLN A 222 12.11 20.38 5.47
C GLN A 222 10.71 20.90 5.86
N PRO A 223 10.57 22.18 6.23
CA PRO A 223 9.29 22.78 6.59
C PRO A 223 8.50 23.19 5.33
N VAL A 224 8.23 22.25 4.44
CA VAL A 224 7.45 22.46 3.21
C VAL A 224 6.42 21.34 3.07
N ASP A 225 5.18 21.67 2.70
CA ASP A 225 4.12 20.67 2.52
C ASP A 225 4.32 19.78 1.28
N THR A 226 4.94 20.31 0.22
CA THR A 226 5.11 19.60 -1.05
C THR A 226 6.54 19.74 -1.60
N LEU A 227 7.14 18.61 -1.97
CA LEU A 227 8.40 18.56 -2.69
C LEU A 227 8.17 18.66 -4.20
N PHE A 228 9.05 19.39 -4.88
CA PHE A 228 9.01 19.53 -6.34
C PHE A 228 10.34 19.07 -6.92
N TYR A 229 10.29 18.07 -7.80
CA TYR A 229 11.48 17.56 -8.48
C TYR A 229 11.28 17.48 -9.99
N THR A 230 12.36 17.70 -10.73
CA THR A 230 12.38 17.54 -12.18
C THR A 230 13.23 16.33 -12.54
N ILE A 231 12.65 15.40 -13.30
CA ILE A 231 13.32 14.23 -13.84
C ILE A 231 13.54 14.44 -15.34
N GLU A 232 14.79 14.32 -15.78
CA GLU A 232 15.16 14.45 -17.19
C GLU A 232 15.26 13.08 -17.84
N LEU A 233 14.54 12.88 -18.95
CA LEU A 233 14.57 11.63 -19.71
C LEU A 233 15.45 11.78 -20.96
N SER A 234 16.39 10.85 -21.12
CA SER A 234 17.30 10.77 -22.27
C SER A 234 16.61 10.13 -23.48
N PRO A 235 16.50 10.82 -24.64
CA PRO A 235 15.88 10.25 -25.83
C PRO A 235 16.75 9.11 -26.40
N VAL A 236 16.09 8.13 -27.03
CA VAL A 236 16.75 6.97 -27.63
C VAL A 236 16.18 6.61 -29.00
N THR A 237 17.01 5.89 -29.76
CA THR A 237 16.59 5.10 -30.91
C THR A 237 16.63 3.61 -30.57
N ILE A 238 15.70 2.85 -31.15
CA ILE A 238 15.72 1.39 -31.07
C ILE A 238 16.68 0.90 -32.15
N THR A 239 17.65 0.07 -31.76
CA THR A 239 18.68 -0.50 -32.64
C THR A 239 18.48 -1.99 -32.93
N GLY A 240 17.59 -2.65 -32.19
CA GLY A 240 17.25 -4.06 -32.38
C GLY A 240 16.16 -4.52 -31.43
N LYS A 241 15.61 -5.71 -31.70
CA LYS A 241 14.54 -6.36 -30.92
C LYS A 241 14.83 -7.83 -30.72
N PHE A 242 14.62 -8.30 -29.50
CA PHE A 242 14.60 -9.70 -29.08
C PHE A 242 13.24 -10.01 -28.44
N THR A 243 12.75 -11.23 -28.59
CA THR A 243 11.49 -11.67 -27.98
C THR A 243 11.73 -12.91 -27.15
N PHE A 244 11.28 -12.89 -25.90
CA PHE A 244 11.41 -14.00 -24.96
C PHE A 244 10.01 -14.51 -24.63
N ASN A 245 9.64 -15.65 -25.23
CA ASN A 245 8.30 -16.24 -25.06
C ASN A 245 8.21 -17.22 -23.87
N SER A 246 9.29 -17.39 -23.10
CA SER A 246 9.36 -18.37 -22.00
C SER A 246 9.87 -17.75 -20.69
N ILE A 247 9.57 -16.47 -20.48
CA ILE A 247 9.66 -15.84 -19.15
C ILE A 247 8.24 -15.82 -18.57
N PHE A 248 8.01 -16.68 -17.60
CA PHE A 248 6.71 -16.94 -16.99
C PHE A 248 6.61 -16.33 -15.59
N PHE A 249 5.40 -15.92 -15.23
CA PHE A 249 5.06 -15.40 -13.92
C PHE A 249 3.97 -16.24 -13.26
N PHE A 250 3.88 -16.22 -11.93
CA PHE A 250 2.71 -16.74 -11.23
C PHE A 250 1.45 -15.92 -11.58
N THR A 251 0.29 -16.57 -11.48
CA THR A 251 -1.00 -15.95 -11.82
C THR A 251 -1.21 -14.69 -11.00
N ASP A 252 -1.66 -13.60 -11.65
CA ASP A 252 -1.91 -12.29 -11.04
C ASP A 252 -0.74 -11.73 -10.20
N SER A 253 0.49 -12.16 -10.50
CA SER A 253 1.71 -11.80 -9.78
C SER A 253 2.85 -11.38 -10.73
N ASP A 254 3.80 -10.63 -10.19
CA ASP A 254 5.10 -10.27 -10.78
C ASP A 254 6.24 -11.19 -10.33
N GLU A 255 5.95 -12.22 -9.54
CA GLU A 255 6.89 -13.27 -9.19
C GLU A 255 7.22 -14.15 -10.40
N ILE A 256 8.50 -14.19 -10.77
CA ILE A 256 9.01 -14.97 -11.90
C ILE A 256 9.09 -16.45 -11.52
N LYS A 257 8.55 -17.33 -12.37
CA LYS A 257 8.61 -18.77 -12.15
C LYS A 257 10.01 -19.36 -12.44
N PRO A 258 10.45 -20.40 -11.71
CA PRO A 258 11.75 -21.04 -11.91
C PRO A 258 12.03 -21.52 -13.35
N GLU A 259 11.01 -21.95 -14.08
CA GLU A 259 11.11 -22.41 -15.47
C GLU A 259 11.58 -21.31 -16.43
N SER A 260 11.52 -20.03 -16.02
CA SER A 260 12.01 -18.88 -16.78
C SER A 260 13.52 -18.73 -16.75
N THR A 261 14.20 -19.43 -15.83
CA THR A 261 15.65 -19.29 -15.57
C THR A 261 16.50 -19.44 -16.83
N PRO A 262 16.27 -20.43 -17.73
CA PRO A 262 17.07 -20.55 -18.95
C PRO A 262 16.99 -19.32 -19.87
N GLU A 263 15.80 -18.71 -20.01
CA GLU A 263 15.64 -17.50 -20.83
C GLU A 263 16.26 -16.26 -20.16
N LEU A 264 16.13 -16.14 -18.84
CA LEU A 264 16.79 -15.09 -18.08
C LEU A 264 18.32 -15.17 -18.20
N HIS A 265 18.90 -16.38 -18.15
CA HIS A 265 20.33 -16.59 -18.38
C HIS A 265 20.76 -16.22 -19.80
N LYS A 266 19.95 -16.51 -20.83
CA LYS A 266 20.22 -16.07 -22.20
C LYS A 266 20.26 -14.53 -22.30
N LEU A 267 19.28 -13.86 -21.72
CA LEU A 267 19.22 -12.39 -21.69
C LEU A 267 20.45 -11.81 -20.95
N LEU A 268 20.79 -12.36 -19.79
CA LEU A 268 21.97 -11.96 -19.02
C LEU A 268 23.26 -12.14 -19.83
N ALA A 269 23.43 -13.28 -20.51
CA ALA A 269 24.61 -13.55 -21.33
C ALA A 269 24.77 -12.54 -22.48
N VAL A 270 23.67 -12.10 -23.10
CA VAL A 270 23.70 -11.04 -24.12
C VAL A 270 24.21 -9.72 -23.53
N LEU A 271 23.73 -9.34 -22.33
CA LEU A 271 24.12 -8.09 -21.66
C LEU A 271 25.54 -8.11 -21.11
N GLN A 272 26.04 -9.28 -20.73
CA GLN A 272 27.43 -9.49 -20.30
C GLN A 272 28.40 -9.38 -21.47
N ARG A 273 28.05 -9.93 -22.64
CA ARG A 273 28.87 -9.83 -23.86
C ARG A 273 28.88 -8.43 -24.46
N ASN A 274 27.77 -7.70 -24.33
CA ASN A 274 27.65 -6.33 -24.82
C ASN A 274 27.54 -5.34 -23.65
N GLN A 275 28.68 -5.01 -23.02
CA GLN A 275 28.72 -4.21 -21.80
C GLN A 275 28.21 -2.76 -21.97
N SER A 276 28.20 -2.25 -23.20
CA SER A 276 27.69 -0.90 -23.53
C SER A 276 26.20 -0.89 -23.93
N ALA A 277 25.59 -2.06 -24.16
CA ALA A 277 24.18 -2.11 -24.57
C ALA A 277 23.28 -1.57 -23.47
N HIS A 278 22.40 -0.65 -23.87
CA HIS A 278 21.21 -0.29 -23.13
C HIS A 278 20.05 -1.12 -23.66
N ILE A 279 19.16 -1.57 -22.77
CA ILE A 279 17.97 -2.31 -23.18
C ILE A 279 16.70 -1.75 -22.57
N GLU A 280 15.60 -1.97 -23.28
CA GLU A 280 14.24 -1.73 -22.80
C GLU A 280 13.49 -3.05 -22.70
N ILE A 281 12.99 -3.36 -21.50
CA ILE A 281 12.22 -4.54 -21.15
C ILE A 281 10.75 -4.15 -21.12
N GLN A 282 9.94 -4.74 -22.00
CA GLN A 282 8.51 -4.48 -22.07
C GLN A 282 7.73 -5.70 -21.57
N GLY A 283 6.92 -5.50 -20.53
CA GLY A 283 5.98 -6.49 -20.02
C GLY A 283 4.62 -6.35 -20.72
N HIS A 284 4.07 -7.47 -21.22
CA HIS A 284 2.78 -7.49 -21.90
C HIS A 284 1.77 -8.38 -21.18
N MET A 285 0.50 -8.03 -21.29
CA MET A 285 -0.63 -8.78 -20.75
C MET A 285 -1.54 -9.26 -21.87
N ASN A 286 -2.26 -10.35 -21.60
CA ASN A 286 -3.39 -10.74 -22.41
C ASN A 286 -4.62 -9.87 -22.12
N PHE A 287 -5.58 -9.83 -23.05
CA PHE A 287 -6.91 -9.30 -22.77
C PHE A 287 -7.65 -10.25 -21.83
N PRO A 288 -8.26 -9.76 -20.73
CA PRO A 288 -9.09 -10.60 -19.89
C PRO A 288 -10.42 -10.87 -20.62
N ILE A 289 -10.59 -12.07 -21.17
CA ILE A 289 -11.83 -12.46 -21.87
C ILE A 289 -13.01 -12.54 -20.88
N ASP A 290 -12.71 -12.82 -19.62
CA ASP A 290 -13.63 -13.05 -18.50
C ASP A 290 -13.90 -11.79 -17.65
N ARG A 291 -13.20 -10.67 -17.88
CA ARG A 291 -13.38 -9.44 -17.10
C ARG A 291 -13.69 -8.25 -17.99
N HIS A 292 -14.60 -7.39 -17.54
CA HIS A 292 -14.94 -6.16 -18.23
C HIS A 292 -13.71 -5.23 -18.30
N ASN A 293 -13.34 -4.80 -19.52
CA ASN A 293 -12.22 -3.89 -19.76
C ASN A 293 -12.54 -2.43 -19.38
N ASN A 294 -12.86 -2.19 -18.10
CA ASN A 294 -13.13 -0.87 -17.54
C ASN A 294 -11.82 -0.12 -17.16
N SER A 295 -11.92 1.11 -16.69
CA SER A 295 -10.76 1.93 -16.31
C SER A 295 -9.90 1.30 -15.21
N ILE A 296 -10.53 0.65 -14.23
CA ILE A 296 -9.85 -0.05 -13.14
C ILE A 296 -9.02 -1.22 -13.69
N GLN A 297 -9.63 -2.06 -14.54
CA GLN A 297 -8.96 -3.21 -15.15
C GLN A 297 -7.80 -2.76 -16.05
N ARG A 298 -7.97 -1.68 -16.84
CA ARG A 298 -6.88 -1.12 -17.65
C ARG A 298 -5.71 -0.63 -16.81
N LYS A 299 -6.00 0.03 -15.69
CA LYS A 299 -4.98 0.49 -14.73
C LYS A 299 -4.25 -0.71 -14.13
N TRP A 300 -4.98 -1.70 -13.61
CA TRP A 300 -4.37 -2.91 -13.07
C TRP A 300 -3.51 -3.67 -14.09
N ASN A 301 -3.98 -3.83 -15.33
CA ASN A 301 -3.21 -4.49 -16.39
C ASN A 301 -1.90 -3.73 -16.67
N MET A 302 -1.96 -2.39 -16.69
CA MET A 302 -0.78 -1.55 -16.88
C MET A 302 0.21 -1.75 -15.73
N GLU A 303 -0.25 -1.62 -14.48
CA GLU A 303 0.58 -1.75 -13.28
C GLU A 303 1.22 -3.13 -13.17
N LEU A 304 0.45 -4.22 -13.37
CA LEU A 304 0.99 -5.58 -13.31
C LEU A 304 2.02 -5.83 -14.43
N SER A 305 1.73 -5.36 -15.64
CA SER A 305 2.69 -5.48 -16.76
C SER A 305 4.00 -4.73 -16.49
N TYR A 306 3.91 -3.59 -15.80
CA TYR A 306 5.06 -2.80 -15.38
C TYR A 306 5.86 -3.52 -14.28
N LYS A 307 5.20 -4.00 -13.23
CA LYS A 307 5.83 -4.75 -12.13
C LYS A 307 6.56 -6.00 -12.65
N ARG A 308 5.97 -6.71 -13.61
CA ARG A 308 6.63 -7.86 -14.28
C ARG A 308 7.90 -7.46 -15.03
N ALA A 309 7.88 -6.33 -15.74
CA ALA A 309 9.06 -5.82 -16.41
C ALA A 309 10.15 -5.40 -15.39
N LYS A 310 9.73 -4.82 -14.25
CA LYS A 310 10.61 -4.50 -13.12
C LYS A 310 11.23 -5.74 -12.49
N ALA A 311 10.47 -6.82 -12.27
CA ALA A 311 11.02 -8.05 -11.70
C ALA A 311 12.18 -8.62 -12.53
N ILE A 312 12.11 -8.49 -13.86
CA ILE A 312 13.20 -8.89 -14.77
C ILE A 312 14.38 -7.91 -14.67
N ASN A 313 14.11 -6.60 -14.60
CA ASN A 313 15.12 -5.60 -14.32
C ASN A 313 15.88 -5.93 -13.02
N ASP A 314 15.16 -6.19 -11.94
CA ASP A 314 15.72 -6.43 -10.61
C ASP A 314 16.54 -7.73 -10.59
N TYR A 315 16.07 -8.77 -11.29
CA TYR A 315 16.85 -9.98 -11.53
C TYR A 315 18.19 -9.69 -12.22
N LEU A 316 18.18 -8.87 -13.28
CA LEU A 316 19.40 -8.52 -14.02
C LEU A 316 20.35 -7.67 -13.18
N VAL A 317 19.82 -6.73 -12.38
CA VAL A 317 20.61 -5.91 -11.45
C VAL A 317 21.27 -6.77 -10.38
N LYS A 318 20.49 -7.67 -9.76
CA LYS A 318 21.00 -8.64 -8.79
C LYS A 318 22.07 -9.55 -9.40
N SER A 319 21.98 -9.79 -10.70
CA SER A 319 22.96 -10.56 -11.48
C SER A 319 24.16 -9.73 -11.99
N GLY A 320 24.28 -8.47 -11.57
CA GLY A 320 25.44 -7.60 -11.83
C GLY A 320 25.30 -6.65 -13.03
N VAL A 321 24.14 -6.58 -13.69
CA VAL A 321 23.91 -5.59 -14.75
C VAL A 321 23.63 -4.22 -14.12
N LYS A 322 24.34 -3.18 -14.55
CA LYS A 322 24.16 -1.83 -13.99
C LYS A 322 22.77 -1.26 -14.32
N GLN A 323 22.06 -0.74 -13.32
CA GLN A 323 20.69 -0.20 -13.46
C GLN A 323 20.54 0.82 -14.60
N HIS A 324 21.50 1.74 -14.78
CA HIS A 324 21.43 2.76 -15.83
C HIS A 324 21.40 2.18 -17.27
N ARG A 325 21.76 0.91 -17.45
CA ARG A 325 21.69 0.21 -18.75
C ARG A 325 20.30 -0.35 -19.03
N LEU A 326 19.43 -0.37 -18.04
CA LEU A 326 18.13 -1.02 -18.09
C LEU A 326 17.03 0.02 -18.07
N THR A 327 16.07 -0.16 -18.94
CA THR A 327 14.81 0.56 -19.01
C THR A 327 13.71 -0.49 -18.97
N TYR A 328 12.62 -0.25 -18.28
CA TYR A 328 11.50 -1.19 -18.26
C TYR A 328 10.17 -0.44 -18.30
N LYS A 329 9.19 -1.07 -18.96
CA LYS A 329 7.87 -0.48 -19.22
C LYS A 329 6.77 -1.53 -19.14
N GLY A 330 5.62 -1.12 -18.62
CA GLY A 330 4.39 -1.86 -18.75
C GLY A 330 3.70 -1.51 -20.07
N MET A 331 3.33 -2.52 -20.86
CA MET A 331 2.63 -2.33 -22.13
C MET A 331 1.16 -2.74 -22.06
N SER A 332 0.70 -3.19 -20.88
CA SER A 332 -0.66 -3.69 -20.67
C SER A 332 -1.03 -4.70 -21.78
N ASN A 333 -2.29 -4.69 -22.21
CA ASN A 333 -2.80 -5.44 -23.36
C ASN A 333 -2.86 -4.60 -24.65
N PHE A 334 -2.13 -3.49 -24.75
CA PHE A 334 -2.19 -2.60 -25.93
C PHE A 334 -1.46 -3.14 -27.16
N ARG A 335 -0.53 -4.09 -26.96
CA ARG A 335 0.28 -4.68 -28.03
C ARG A 335 0.19 -6.20 -28.03
N MET A 336 -1.04 -6.72 -27.92
CA MET A 336 -1.28 -8.15 -28.09
C MET A 336 -0.90 -8.59 -29.51
N LYS A 337 -0.28 -9.78 -29.61
CA LYS A 337 -0.05 -10.46 -30.89
C LYS A 337 -1.38 -11.01 -31.44
N PHE A 338 -2.21 -11.54 -30.55
CA PHE A 338 -3.54 -12.06 -30.84
C PHE A 338 -4.58 -11.18 -30.15
N PRO A 339 -5.22 -10.24 -30.86
CA PRO A 339 -6.22 -9.35 -30.25
C PRO A 339 -7.42 -10.08 -29.64
N LEU A 340 -7.76 -11.23 -30.20
CA LEU A 340 -8.83 -12.13 -29.77
C LEU A 340 -8.26 -13.55 -29.71
N PRO A 341 -7.51 -13.90 -28.65
CA PRO A 341 -6.92 -15.23 -28.54
C PRO A 341 -8.02 -16.28 -28.39
N GLY A 342 -7.99 -17.31 -29.24
CA GLY A 342 -8.98 -18.39 -29.26
C GLY A 342 -8.59 -19.60 -28.41
N ASN A 343 -7.36 -19.64 -27.88
CA ASN A 343 -6.85 -20.74 -27.07
C ASN A 343 -5.75 -20.26 -26.10
N LYS A 344 -5.43 -21.09 -25.10
CA LYS A 344 -4.42 -20.80 -24.07
C LYS A 344 -3.03 -20.50 -24.63
N GLN A 345 -2.65 -21.13 -25.73
CA GLN A 345 -1.34 -20.91 -26.35
C GLN A 345 -1.22 -19.48 -26.90
N GLU A 346 -2.27 -18.97 -27.55
CA GLU A 346 -2.33 -17.58 -28.02
C GLU A 346 -2.35 -16.57 -26.87
N GLU A 347 -3.09 -16.86 -25.79
CA GLU A 347 -3.08 -16.03 -24.59
C GLU A 347 -1.69 -15.94 -23.96
N ASP A 348 -1.00 -17.07 -23.84
CA ASP A 348 0.34 -17.13 -23.24
C ASP A 348 1.36 -16.43 -24.14
N GLN A 349 1.18 -16.46 -25.46
CA GLN A 349 1.99 -15.64 -26.38
C GLN A 349 1.73 -14.13 -26.26
N ASN A 350 0.56 -13.71 -25.78
CA ASN A 350 0.31 -12.31 -25.43
C ASN A 350 0.99 -11.91 -24.12
N LYS A 351 1.04 -12.81 -23.12
CA LYS A 351 1.72 -12.65 -21.81
C LYS A 351 3.24 -12.82 -21.93
N ARG A 352 3.87 -11.96 -22.73
CA ARG A 352 5.29 -12.07 -23.11
C ARG A 352 6.14 -10.93 -22.58
N VAL A 353 7.46 -11.11 -22.73
CA VAL A 353 8.45 -10.06 -22.53
C VAL A 353 9.14 -9.77 -23.86
N GLU A 354 9.18 -8.50 -24.23
CA GLU A 354 9.97 -8.02 -25.37
C GLU A 354 11.16 -7.23 -24.86
N VAL A 355 12.33 -7.44 -25.46
CA VAL A 355 13.55 -6.70 -25.11
C VAL A 355 14.06 -5.98 -26.33
N TYR A 356 14.27 -4.68 -26.20
CA TYR A 356 14.78 -3.82 -27.26
C TYR A 356 16.16 -3.34 -26.90
N THR A 357 17.07 -3.25 -27.88
CA THR A 357 18.37 -2.58 -27.68
C THR A 357 18.25 -1.12 -28.06
N LEU A 358 18.82 -0.26 -27.21
CA LEU A 358 18.67 1.18 -27.30
C LEU A 358 20.02 1.87 -27.54
N LYS A 359 19.95 3.01 -28.23
CA LYS A 359 21.06 3.95 -28.38
C LYS A 359 20.56 5.37 -28.10
N GLU A 360 21.19 6.04 -27.13
CA GLU A 360 20.91 7.45 -26.79
C GLU A 360 21.24 8.39 -27.97
N ILE A 361 20.46 9.48 -28.13
CA ILE A 361 20.55 10.41 -29.28
C ILE A 361 20.63 11.89 -28.93
#